data_AF-A0A0G4KMH5-F1
#
_entry.id   AF-A0A0G4KMH5-F1
#
_cell.length_a   1.000
_cell.length_b   1.000
_cell.length_c   1.000
_cell.angle_alpha   90.00
_cell.angle_beta   90.00
_cell.angle_gamma   90.00
#
_symmetry.space_group_name_H-M   'P 1'
#
loop_
_entity.id
_entity.type
_entity.pdbx_description
1 polymer ?
#
loop_
_entity_poly.entity_id
_entity_poly.type
_entity_poly.pdbx_seq_one_letter_code
_entity_poly.pdbx_strand_id
1 'polypeptide(L)'
;MFSFGLVEFLLLNDYQELVKSGIRPEQEILICHFSYFGPVPEGLLKQVNSENWRNALEAASKVAEEAVKEQPELRFERWGEELGAEALNMISGMTNPDPTARTAVEEVLTHRWWQETM
;
A
#
# COMPACT_ATOMS: atom_id res chain seq x y z
N MET A 1 24.07 1.16 -10.20
CA MET A 1 22.77 1.59 -10.74
C MET A 1 21.82 0.43 -10.50
N PHE A 2 21.15 0.42 -9.34
CA PHE A 2 20.20 -0.64 -8.98
C PHE A 2 18.81 -0.15 -9.33
N SER A 3 18.30 -0.65 -10.45
CA SER A 3 16.92 -0.47 -10.89
C SER A 3 16.25 -1.83 -10.70
N PHE A 4 15.75 -2.14 -9.49
CA PHE A 4 15.07 -3.41 -9.24
C PHE A 4 13.70 -3.15 -8.60
N GLY A 5 12.67 -3.72 -9.23
CA GLY A 5 11.33 -3.95 -8.68
C GLY A 5 10.35 -2.78 -8.72
N LEU A 6 10.75 -1.59 -8.24
CA LEU A 6 9.81 -0.50 -8.00
C LEU A 6 9.22 0.11 -9.29
N VAL A 7 9.95 0.13 -10.40
CA VAL A 7 9.48 0.75 -11.66
C VAL A 7 8.38 -0.07 -12.33
N GLU A 8 8.37 -1.39 -12.15
CA GLU A 8 7.40 -2.28 -12.79
C GLU A 8 6.07 -2.35 -12.01
N PHE A 9 6.09 -2.05 -10.71
CA PHE A 9 4.89 -2.01 -9.86
C PHE A 9 4.41 -0.59 -9.50
N LEU A 10 5.29 0.42 -9.39
CA LEU A 10 4.91 1.78 -8.95
C LEU A 10 4.58 2.77 -10.05
N LEU A 11 4.91 2.47 -11.31
CA LEU A 11 4.42 3.31 -12.39
C LEU A 11 3.09 2.74 -12.84
N LEU A 12 2.08 3.61 -12.84
CA LEU A 12 0.87 3.57 -13.66
C LEU A 12 1.27 3.37 -15.14
N ASN A 13 1.88 2.24 -15.47
CA ASN A 13 2.54 2.01 -16.75
C ASN A 13 1.52 1.94 -17.89
N ASP A 14 0.24 1.91 -17.54
CA ASP A 14 -0.85 1.97 -18.49
C ASP A 14 -2.06 2.77 -17.98
N TYR A 15 -1.82 3.98 -17.44
CA TYR A 15 -2.89 4.95 -17.15
C TYR A 15 -3.88 5.11 -18.33
N GLN A 16 -3.38 5.02 -19.57
CA GLN A 16 -4.21 5.08 -20.77
C GLN A 16 -5.14 3.85 -20.91
N GLU A 17 -4.70 2.64 -20.58
CA GLU A 17 -5.54 1.44 -20.60
C GLU A 17 -6.53 1.40 -19.42
N LEU A 18 -6.16 1.93 -18.26
CA LEU A 18 -7.08 2.14 -17.13
C LEU A 18 -8.22 3.09 -17.52
N VAL A 19 -7.91 4.19 -18.20
CA VAL A 19 -8.94 5.12 -18.73
C VAL A 19 -9.81 4.44 -19.78
N LYS A 20 -9.23 3.64 -20.69
CA LYS A 20 -10.00 2.90 -21.71
C LYS A 20 -10.92 1.83 -21.12
N SER A 21 -10.53 1.21 -20.00
CA SER A 21 -11.33 0.24 -19.27
C SER A 21 -12.34 0.88 -18.31
N GLY A 22 -12.39 2.21 -18.23
CA GLY A 22 -13.31 2.94 -17.37
C GLY A 22 -12.93 2.90 -15.89
N ILE A 23 -11.72 2.46 -15.55
CA ILE A 23 -11.19 2.45 -14.19
C ILE A 23 -10.72 3.86 -13.86
N ARG A 24 -11.26 4.41 -12.76
CA ARG A 24 -10.82 5.72 -12.30
C ARG A 24 -9.45 5.62 -11.64
N PRO A 25 -8.57 6.60 -11.83
CA PRO A 25 -7.23 6.60 -11.22
C PRO A 25 -7.25 6.43 -9.70
N GLU A 26 -8.24 7.01 -9.03
CA GLU A 26 -8.37 6.89 -7.57
C GLU A 26 -8.73 5.47 -7.12
N GLN A 27 -9.49 4.73 -7.94
CA GLN A 27 -9.80 3.33 -7.65
C GLN A 27 -8.56 2.46 -7.77
N GLU A 28 -7.76 2.69 -8.81
CA GLU A 28 -6.49 1.98 -9.00
C GLU A 28 -5.54 2.23 -7.82
N ILE A 29 -5.37 3.48 -7.40
CA ILE A 29 -4.51 3.83 -6.27
C ILE A 29 -4.96 3.09 -4.99
N LEU A 30 -6.26 3.01 -4.74
CA LEU A 30 -6.79 2.28 -3.58
C LEU A 30 -6.55 0.78 -3.69
N ILE A 31 -6.75 0.19 -4.87
CA ILE A 31 -6.49 -1.24 -5.12
C ILE A 31 -5.00 -1.53 -4.91
N CYS A 32 -4.09 -0.77 -5.52
CA CYS A 32 -2.65 -0.94 -5.31
C CYS A 32 -2.27 -0.81 -3.83
N HIS A 33 -2.79 0.21 -3.15
CA HIS A 33 -2.48 0.42 -1.73
C HIS A 33 -2.92 -0.78 -0.88
N PHE A 34 -4.11 -1.32 -1.11
CA PHE A 34 -4.58 -2.51 -0.39
C PHE A 34 -3.87 -3.80 -0.83
N SER A 35 -3.45 -3.90 -2.09
CA SER A 35 -2.64 -5.03 -2.57
C SER A 35 -1.27 -5.06 -1.88
N TYR A 36 -0.69 -3.89 -1.60
CA TYR A 36 0.65 -3.80 -1.02
C TYR A 36 0.63 -3.90 0.51
N PHE A 37 -0.28 -3.18 1.18
CA PHE A 37 -0.22 -2.98 2.63
C PHE A 37 -1.35 -3.66 3.41
N GLY A 38 -2.14 -4.49 2.73
CA GLY A 38 -3.20 -5.29 3.33
C GLY A 38 -4.60 -4.72 3.09
N PRO A 39 -5.64 -5.52 3.43
CA PRO A 39 -7.03 -5.17 3.15
C PRO A 39 -7.48 -3.95 3.95
N VAL A 40 -8.65 -3.41 3.58
CA VAL A 40 -9.28 -2.30 4.31
C VAL A 40 -9.54 -2.71 5.77
N PRO A 41 -8.99 -1.97 6.75
CA PRO A 41 -9.21 -2.27 8.16
C PRO A 41 -10.48 -1.59 8.68
N GLU A 42 -11.10 -2.19 9.70
CA GLU A 42 -12.29 -1.62 10.35
C GLU A 42 -12.01 -0.23 10.94
N GLY A 43 -10.78 0.00 11.44
CA GLY A 43 -10.34 1.29 11.96
C GLY A 43 -10.34 2.42 10.92
N LEU A 44 -10.08 2.11 9.65
CA LEU A 44 -10.23 3.07 8.55
C LEU A 44 -11.71 3.35 8.27
N LEU A 45 -12.54 2.31 8.17
CA LEU A 45 -13.97 2.46 7.89
C LEU A 45 -14.69 3.30 8.95
N LYS A 46 -14.33 3.14 10.23
CA LYS A 46 -14.86 3.95 11.34
C LYS A 46 -14.61 5.46 11.20
N GLN A 47 -13.59 5.86 10.44
CA GLN A 47 -13.25 7.26 10.21
C GLN A 47 -13.95 7.86 8.98
N VAL A 48 -14.62 7.03 8.17
CA VAL A 48 -15.27 7.45 6.92
C VAL A 48 -16.77 7.64 7.14
N ASN A 49 -17.19 8.90 7.21
CA ASN A 49 -18.59 9.28 7.43
C ASN A 49 -19.52 9.01 6.24
N SER A 50 -18.97 8.70 5.06
CA SER A 50 -19.76 8.43 3.85
C SER A 50 -19.92 6.93 3.62
N GLU A 51 -21.16 6.46 3.63
CA GLU A 51 -21.52 5.09 3.29
C GLU A 51 -21.04 4.70 1.89
N ASN A 52 -21.15 5.60 0.91
CA ASN A 52 -20.67 5.35 -0.46
C ASN A 52 -19.16 5.11 -0.49
N TRP A 53 -18.40 5.87 0.31
CA TRP A 53 -16.95 5.71 0.37
C TRP A 53 -16.54 4.47 1.16
N ARG A 54 -17.27 4.11 2.23
CA ARG A 54 -17.06 2.82 2.92
C ARG A 54 -17.24 1.64 1.97
N ASN A 55 -18.34 1.63 1.22
CA ASN A 55 -18.61 0.60 0.21
C ASN A 55 -17.54 0.56 -0.90
N ALA A 56 -17.07 1.73 -1.35
CA ALA A 56 -16.01 1.80 -2.35
C ALA A 56 -14.67 1.24 -1.84
N LEU A 57 -14.29 1.53 -0.59
CA LEU A 57 -13.08 1.00 0.03
C LEU A 57 -13.15 -0.51 0.21
N GLU A 58 -14.29 -1.04 0.65
CA GLU A 58 -14.53 -2.49 0.73
C GLU A 58 -14.45 -3.17 -0.64
N ALA A 59 -15.04 -2.57 -1.67
CA ALA A 59 -14.97 -3.09 -3.03
C ALA A 59 -13.53 -3.10 -3.55
N ALA A 60 -12.78 -2.01 -3.39
CA ALA A 60 -11.37 -1.93 -3.77
C ALA A 60 -10.52 -2.97 -3.01
N SER A 61 -10.74 -3.13 -1.71
CA SER A 61 -10.05 -4.14 -0.91
C SER A 61 -10.34 -5.56 -1.38
N LYS A 62 -11.58 -5.89 -1.77
CA LYS A 62 -11.91 -7.22 -2.32
C LYS A 62 -11.17 -7.49 -3.62
N VAL A 63 -11.11 -6.50 -4.52
CA VAL A 63 -10.35 -6.61 -5.77
C VAL A 63 -8.87 -6.82 -5.49
N ALA A 64 -8.31 -6.06 -4.55
CA ALA A 64 -6.93 -6.21 -4.12
C ALA A 64 -6.63 -7.61 -3.55
N GLU A 65 -7.52 -8.16 -2.71
CA GLU A 65 -7.35 -9.52 -2.19
C GLU A 65 -7.37 -10.58 -3.28
N GLU A 66 -8.22 -10.45 -4.31
CA GLU A 66 -8.19 -11.38 -5.45
C GLU A 66 -6.89 -11.27 -6.24
N ALA A 67 -6.42 -10.04 -6.52
CA ALA A 67 -5.13 -9.82 -7.18
C ALA A 67 -3.96 -10.45 -6.40
N VAL A 68 -3.97 -10.33 -5.07
CA VAL A 68 -2.93 -10.93 -4.20
C VAL A 68 -3.02 -12.45 -4.16
N LYS A 69 -4.20 -13.05 -4.28
CA LYS A 69 -4.31 -14.51 -4.39
C LYS A 69 -3.67 -15.01 -5.68
N GLU A 70 -3.81 -14.26 -6.78
CA GLU A 70 -3.19 -14.59 -8.06
C GLU A 70 -1.68 -14.30 -8.06
N GLN A 71 -1.26 -13.20 -7.42
CA GLN A 71 0.12 -12.76 -7.31
C GLN A 71 0.47 -12.36 -5.87
N PRO A 72 0.85 -13.33 -5.01
CA PRO A 72 1.21 -13.06 -3.62
C PRO A 72 2.37 -12.07 -3.45
N GLU A 73 3.22 -11.93 -4.47
CA GLU A 73 4.36 -11.01 -4.54
C GLU A 73 3.92 -9.54 -4.59
N LEU A 74 2.64 -9.22 -4.73
CA LEU A 74 2.15 -7.85 -4.59
C LEU A 74 2.35 -7.30 -3.18
N ARG A 75 2.29 -8.17 -2.16
CA ARG A 75 2.44 -7.77 -0.75
C ARG A 75 3.80 -7.14 -0.49
N PHE A 76 3.81 -5.98 0.15
CA PHE A 76 5.04 -5.27 0.48
C PHE A 76 5.95 -6.09 1.38
N GLU A 77 5.40 -6.94 2.23
CA GLU A 77 6.16 -7.87 3.05
C GLU A 77 6.93 -8.93 2.25
N ARG A 78 6.67 -9.09 0.94
CA ARG A 78 7.40 -10.00 0.05
C ARG A 78 8.56 -9.29 -0.63
N TRP A 79 8.25 -8.27 -1.43
CA TRP A 79 9.28 -7.57 -2.22
C TRP A 79 10.07 -6.55 -1.40
N GLY A 80 9.51 -6.05 -0.29
CA GLY A 80 10.20 -5.15 0.63
C GLY A 80 11.28 -5.82 1.47
N GLU A 81 11.36 -7.16 1.50
CA GLU A 81 12.43 -7.89 2.20
C GLU A 81 13.82 -7.49 1.69
N GLU A 82 13.94 -7.14 0.40
CA GLU A 82 15.20 -6.70 -0.24
C GLU A 82 15.71 -5.36 0.31
N LEU A 83 14.85 -4.56 0.94
CA LEU A 83 15.22 -3.28 1.56
C LEU A 83 15.87 -3.45 2.94
N GLY A 84 15.79 -4.64 3.52
CA GLY A 84 16.23 -4.92 4.89
C GLY A 84 15.11 -4.75 5.92
N ALA A 85 15.25 -5.47 7.04
CA ALA A 85 14.20 -5.59 8.05
C ALA A 85 13.78 -4.24 8.66
N GLU A 86 14.74 -3.33 8.87
CA GLU A 86 14.46 -2.01 9.46
C GLU A 86 13.74 -1.07 8.48
N ALA A 87 14.09 -1.08 7.19
CA ALA A 87 13.34 -0.33 6.16
C ALA A 87 11.92 -0.87 5.99
N LEU A 88 11.79 -2.19 5.90
CA LEU A 88 10.50 -2.85 5.80
C LEU A 88 9.61 -2.48 7.00
N ASN A 89 10.13 -2.57 8.22
CA ASN A 89 9.38 -2.21 9.43
C ASN A 89 8.91 -0.75 9.40
N MET A 90 9.82 0.18 9.10
CA MET A 90 9.51 1.61 9.07
C MET A 90 8.45 1.95 8.02
N ILE A 91 8.63 1.47 6.78
CA ILE A 91 7.71 1.78 5.67
C ILE A 91 6.33 1.18 5.94
N SER A 92 6.25 -0.09 6.35
CA SER A 92 4.96 -0.72 6.69
C SER A 92 4.21 0.02 7.79
N GLY A 93 4.94 0.54 8.79
CA GLY A 93 4.37 1.37 9.84
C GLY A 93 3.82 2.69 9.32
N MET A 94 4.54 3.36 8.42
CA MET A 94 4.12 4.64 7.82
C MET A 94 2.92 4.49 6.87
N THR A 95 2.86 3.40 6.12
CA THR A 95 1.85 3.16 5.08
C THR A 95 0.69 2.30 5.56
N ASN A 96 0.59 2.02 6.87
CA ASN A 96 -0.49 1.21 7.44
C ASN A 96 -1.87 1.74 6.98
N PRO A 97 -2.73 0.89 6.39
CA PRO A 97 -4.07 1.29 5.96
C PRO A 97 -4.95 1.79 7.10
N ASP A 98 -4.71 1.36 8.35
CA ASP A 98 -5.39 1.88 9.53
C ASP A 98 -4.69 3.17 10.00
N PRO A 99 -5.33 4.34 9.87
CA PRO A 99 -4.72 5.60 10.26
C PRO A 99 -4.33 5.66 11.75
N THR A 100 -5.02 4.92 12.61
CA THR A 100 -4.73 4.89 14.05
C THR A 100 -3.55 4.00 14.42
N ALA A 101 -3.16 3.11 13.51
CA ALA A 101 -2.02 2.20 13.68
C ALA A 101 -0.79 2.66 12.87
N ARG A 102 -0.85 3.81 12.20
CA ARG A 102 0.32 4.39 11.54
C ARG A 102 1.35 4.85 12.57
N THR A 103 2.61 4.55 12.30
CA THR A 103 3.75 4.98 13.13
C THR A 103 3.78 6.50 13.23
N ALA A 104 3.94 7.01 14.45
CA ALA A 104 4.01 8.45 14.68
C ALA A 104 5.28 9.04 14.07
N VAL A 105 5.25 10.31 13.67
CA VAL A 105 6.42 10.93 13.00
C VAL A 105 7.65 10.93 13.90
N GLU A 106 7.47 11.06 15.22
CA GLU A 106 8.55 11.02 16.20
C GLU A 106 9.23 9.64 16.24
N GLU A 107 8.45 8.57 16.09
CA GLU A 107 8.94 7.19 16.04
C GLU A 107 9.63 6.93 14.70
N VAL A 108 9.11 7.46 13.59
CA VAL A 108 9.77 7.40 12.28
C VAL A 108 11.13 8.09 12.33
N LEU A 109 11.21 9.30 12.89
CA LEU A 109 12.46 10.08 12.95
C LEU A 109 13.52 9.46 13.87
N THR A 110 13.10 8.62 14.82
CA THR A 110 14.00 7.91 15.74
C THR A 110 14.22 6.44 15.36
N HIS A 111 13.68 6.00 14.22
CA HIS A 111 13.77 4.62 13.74
C HIS A 111 15.21 4.17 13.48
N ARG A 112 15.50 2.90 13.73
CA ARG A 112 16.85 2.31 13.59
C ARG A 112 17.39 2.33 12.16
N TRP A 113 16.50 2.32 11.17
CA TRP A 113 16.85 2.49 9.76
C TRP A 113 17.77 3.71 9.52
N TRP A 114 17.56 4.81 10.24
CA TRP A 114 18.41 6.01 10.13
C TRP A 114 19.77 5.87 10.82
N GLN A 115 19.94 4.86 11.68
CA GLN A 115 21.15 4.63 12.46
C GLN A 115 22.12 3.65 11.77
N GLU A 116 21.66 2.88 10.79
CA GLU A 116 22.51 1.92 10.04
C GLU A 116 23.53 2.62 9.09
N THR A 117 23.62 3.95 9.13
CA THR A 117 24.54 4.77 8.30
C THR A 117 25.49 5.68 9.09
N MET A 118 25.75 5.40 10.39
CA MET A 118 26.86 6.04 11.13
C MET A 118 27.96 5.06 11.54
#